data_AF-A0A3D2CI40-F1
#
_entry.id   AF-A0A3D2CI40-F1
#
_cell.length_a   1.000
_cell.length_b   1.000
_cell.length_c   1.000
_cell.angle_alpha   90.00
_cell.angle_beta   90.00
_cell.angle_gamma   90.00
#
_symmetry.space_group_name_H-M   'P 1'
#
loop_
_entity.id
_entity.type
_entity.pdbx_description
1 polymer ?
#
loop_
_entity_poly.entity_id
_entity_poly.type
_entity_poly.pdbx_seq_one_letter_code
_entity_poly.pdbx_strand_id
1 'polypeptide(L)'
;HATEKLGDRMLLLRQGEMGRSRLLARFRDAGDSVLFGTDSFWEGVSVKGDALRLVVIPRLPFRVPTEPIQQARSELIEARGKDPFRTHMLPEAVLRLRQGFGRLIRTRTDRGAVLILDRRIHDRWYGRVFLSSLPPATRAVGPTRQVLRTVRDFLRQPGPDVAGPPGTQ
;
A
#
# COMPACT_ATOMS: atom_id res chain seq x y z
N HIS A 1 -6.24 25.45 4.54
CA HIS A 1 -6.07 26.13 3.24
C HIS A 1 -4.84 25.51 2.60
N ALA A 2 -4.87 24.52 1.72
CA ALA A 2 -5.86 24.15 0.72
C ALA A 2 -5.86 22.61 0.51
N THR A 3 -7.03 22.00 0.61
CA THR A 3 -7.31 20.69 0.00
C THR A 3 -7.60 20.95 -1.47
N GLU A 4 -6.55 21.13 -2.27
CA GLU A 4 -6.65 21.27 -3.72
C GLU A 4 -7.35 20.03 -4.28
N LYS A 5 -8.45 20.20 -5.02
CA LYS A 5 -9.24 19.09 -5.55
C LYS A 5 -8.47 18.39 -6.67
N LEU A 6 -8.32 17.07 -6.59
CA LEU A 6 -7.88 16.27 -7.74
C LEU A 6 -9.12 15.94 -8.60
N GLY A 7 -9.45 16.85 -9.53
CA GLY A 7 -10.73 16.84 -10.24
C GLY A 7 -11.89 17.22 -9.32
N ASP A 8 -12.94 17.84 -9.84
CA ASP A 8 -14.03 18.45 -9.06
C ASP A 8 -14.83 17.52 -8.11
N ARG A 9 -14.45 16.24 -7.99
CA ARG A 9 -15.24 15.18 -7.35
C ARG A 9 -14.57 14.45 -6.18
N MET A 10 -13.27 14.64 -5.91
CA MET A 10 -12.59 13.89 -4.84
C MET A 10 -12.02 14.80 -3.74
N LEU A 11 -12.25 14.42 -2.48
CA LEU A 11 -11.66 15.09 -1.33
C LEU A 11 -10.20 14.67 -1.16
N LEU A 12 -9.27 15.64 -1.16
CA LEU A 12 -7.89 15.37 -0.80
C LEU A 12 -7.67 15.56 0.70
N LEU A 13 -6.96 14.62 1.31
CA LEU A 13 -6.60 14.63 2.71
C LEU A 13 -5.10 14.39 2.83
N ARG A 14 -4.42 15.15 3.68
CA ARG A 14 -2.97 15.05 3.83
C ARG A 14 -2.56 14.90 5.29
N GLN A 15 -1.60 13.99 5.55
CA GLN A 15 -0.96 13.89 6.85
C GLN A 15 -0.32 15.21 7.28
N GLY A 16 -0.58 15.62 8.52
CA GLY A 16 -0.12 16.91 9.09
C GLY A 16 -1.21 17.97 9.13
N GLU A 17 -2.32 17.82 8.38
CA GLU A 17 -3.43 18.78 8.42
C GLU A 17 -4.32 18.64 9.67
N MET A 18 -4.39 17.43 10.23
CA MET A 18 -5.11 17.15 11.47
C MET A 18 -4.55 15.92 12.16
N GLY A 19 -4.96 15.69 13.41
CA GLY A 19 -4.60 14.49 14.16
C GLY A 19 -4.99 13.21 13.40
N ARG A 20 -4.13 12.20 13.46
CA ARG A 20 -4.24 10.95 12.67
C ARG A 20 -5.62 10.32 12.73
N SER A 21 -6.19 10.19 13.93
CA SER A 21 -7.51 9.57 14.12
C SER A 21 -8.63 10.35 13.41
N ARG A 22 -8.56 11.69 13.45
CA ARG A 22 -9.52 12.57 12.78
C ARG A 22 -9.38 12.52 11.25
N LEU A 23 -8.14 12.45 10.77
CA LEU A 23 -7.83 12.32 9.34
C LEU A 23 -8.39 11.02 8.77
N LEU A 24 -8.22 9.90 9.50
CA LEU A 24 -8.76 8.60 9.12
C LEU A 24 -10.28 8.55 9.17
N ALA A 25 -10.90 9.16 10.19
CA ALA A 25 -12.36 9.26 10.27
C ALA A 25 -12.90 10.04 9.06
N ARG A 26 -12.32 11.22 8.77
CA ARG A 26 -12.72 12.04 7.62
C ARG A 26 -12.52 11.33 6.29
N PHE A 27 -11.43 10.56 6.12
CA PHE A 27 -11.19 9.75 4.93
C PHE A 27 -12.29 8.69 4.75
N ARG A 28 -12.65 8.00 5.83
CA ARG A 28 -13.71 6.99 5.81
C ARG A 28 -15.08 7.58 5.50
N ASP A 29 -15.41 8.71 6.13
CA ASP A 29 -16.74 9.31 6.04
C ASP A 29 -16.96 10.00 4.67
N ALA A 30 -15.89 10.41 3.99
CA ALA A 30 -15.98 11.10 2.70
C ALA A 30 -16.35 10.19 1.52
N GLY A 31 -16.05 8.88 1.59
CA GLY A 31 -16.30 7.92 0.51
C GLY A 31 -15.40 8.11 -0.73
N ASP A 32 -15.54 9.25 -1.41
CA ASP A 32 -14.75 9.67 -2.58
C ASP A 32 -13.59 10.57 -2.14
N SER A 33 -12.56 9.98 -1.53
CA SER A 33 -11.41 10.72 -1.06
C SER A 33 -10.08 10.04 -1.36
N VAL A 34 -9.01 10.83 -1.37
CA VAL A 34 -7.63 10.37 -1.49
C VAL A 34 -6.86 10.88 -0.29
N LEU A 35 -6.16 9.96 0.38
CA LEU A 35 -5.35 10.27 1.55
C LEU A 35 -3.87 10.10 1.24
N PHE A 36 -3.13 11.20 1.36
CA PHE A 36 -1.67 11.22 1.24
C PHE A 36 -1.03 11.05 2.62
N GLY A 37 -0.26 9.98 2.78
CA GLY A 37 0.52 9.67 3.97
C GLY A 37 1.97 9.36 3.63
N THR A 38 2.87 9.60 4.57
CA THR A 38 4.28 9.21 4.48
C THR A 38 4.50 7.80 5.04
N ASP A 39 5.75 7.32 5.07
CA ASP A 39 6.09 5.99 5.60
C ASP A 39 5.58 5.77 7.04
N SER A 40 5.56 6.83 7.89
CA SER A 40 5.03 6.76 9.25
C SER A 40 3.51 6.61 9.33
N PHE A 41 2.80 6.92 8.24
CA PHE A 41 1.37 6.65 8.14
C PHE A 41 1.09 5.13 8.16
N TRP A 42 2.02 4.32 7.67
CA TRP A 42 1.94 2.86 7.71
C TRP A 42 2.21 2.28 9.09
N GLU A 43 2.44 3.08 10.13
CA GLU A 43 2.59 2.65 11.51
C GLU A 43 1.34 3.10 12.33
N GLY A 44 0.42 2.17 12.61
CA GLY A 44 -0.79 2.40 13.42
C GLY A 44 -2.10 2.84 12.73
N VAL A 45 -2.16 2.93 11.40
CA VAL A 45 -3.39 3.15 10.63
C VAL A 45 -4.23 1.88 10.49
N SER A 46 -5.47 1.97 10.96
CA SER A 46 -6.48 0.93 10.81
C SER A 46 -7.76 1.48 10.17
N VAL A 47 -7.82 1.50 8.84
CA VAL A 47 -9.08 1.76 8.12
C VAL A 47 -9.83 0.42 8.01
N LYS A 48 -11.05 0.35 8.55
CA LYS A 48 -11.97 -0.80 8.40
C LYS A 48 -13.04 -0.45 7.36
N GLY A 49 -13.47 -1.43 6.57
CA GLY A 49 -14.58 -1.34 5.63
C GLY A 49 -14.21 -0.75 4.27
N ASP A 50 -15.24 -0.47 3.48
CA ASP A 50 -15.19 -0.10 2.05
C ASP A 50 -14.42 1.18 1.71
N ALA A 51 -13.93 1.91 2.71
CA ALA A 51 -13.25 3.18 2.53
C ALA A 51 -11.86 3.04 1.90
N LEU A 52 -11.17 1.90 2.05
CA LEU A 52 -9.82 1.71 1.51
C LEU A 52 -9.81 0.67 0.39
N ARG A 53 -10.16 1.10 -0.82
CA ARG A 53 -10.24 0.23 -2.02
C ARG A 53 -8.94 0.16 -2.82
N LEU A 54 -8.11 1.19 -2.76
CA LEU A 54 -6.86 1.25 -3.52
C LEU A 54 -5.74 1.84 -2.66
N VAL A 55 -4.66 1.09 -2.55
CA VAL A 55 -3.38 1.59 -2.03
C VAL A 55 -2.42 1.78 -3.18
N VAL A 56 -1.78 2.94 -3.22
CA VAL A 56 -0.71 3.24 -4.17
C VAL A 56 0.61 3.35 -3.42
N ILE A 57 1.58 2.53 -3.81
CA ILE A 57 2.93 2.50 -3.26
C ILE A 57 3.87 3.03 -4.34
N PRO A 58 4.29 4.30 -4.27
CA PRO A 58 5.08 4.92 -5.32
C PRO A 58 6.51 4.35 -5.38
N ARG A 59 7.05 3.90 -4.23
CA ARG A 59 8.40 3.36 -4.10
C ARG A 59 8.44 2.24 -3.06
N LEU A 60 9.30 1.25 -3.26
CA LEU A 60 9.56 0.21 -2.26
C LEU A 60 10.09 0.85 -0.97
N PRO A 61 9.62 0.39 0.22
CA PRO A 61 9.80 1.08 1.50
C PRO A 61 11.18 0.83 2.14
N PHE A 62 12.25 1.05 1.37
CA PHE A 62 13.61 1.05 1.88
C PHE A 62 13.86 2.31 2.71
N ARG A 63 14.51 2.16 3.87
CA ARG A 63 15.04 3.32 4.61
C ARG A 63 16.09 4.05 3.79
N VAL A 64 16.26 5.33 4.08
CA VAL A 64 17.35 6.13 3.53
C VAL A 64 18.67 5.57 4.07
N PRO A 65 19.62 5.16 3.22
CA PRO A 65 20.88 4.55 3.66
C PRO A 65 21.73 5.50 4.53
N THR A 66 21.59 6.81 4.33
CA THR A 66 22.35 7.84 5.05
C THR A 66 21.77 8.19 6.43
N GLU A 67 20.72 7.51 6.90
CA GLU A 67 20.28 7.65 8.28
C GLU A 67 21.37 7.10 9.22
N PRO A 68 21.77 7.84 10.28
CA PRO A 68 22.89 7.43 11.14
C PRO A 68 22.77 6.01 11.71
N ILE A 69 21.55 5.61 12.09
CA ILE A 69 21.27 4.26 12.61
C ILE A 69 21.44 3.20 11.52
N GLN A 70 21.02 3.49 10.28
CA GLN A 70 21.16 2.53 9.16
C GLN A 70 22.61 2.41 8.73
N GLN A 71 23.35 3.51 8.72
CA GLN A 71 24.77 3.50 8.42
C GLN A 71 25.55 2.68 9.46
N ALA A 72 25.38 2.96 10.76
CA ALA A 72 26.05 2.22 11.82
C ALA A 72 25.74 0.71 11.80
N ARG A 73 24.49 0.33 11.47
CA ARG A 73 24.11 -1.08 11.30
C ARG A 73 24.76 -1.71 10.08
N SER A 74 24.88 -0.96 8.98
CA SER A 74 25.49 -1.46 7.75
C SER A 74 26.99 -1.70 7.96
N GLU A 75 27.70 -0.74 8.54
CA GLU A 75 29.12 -0.86 8.88
C GLU A 75 29.39 -2.07 9.79
N LEU A 76 28.55 -2.30 10.81
CA LEU A 76 28.68 -3.47 11.71
C LEU A 76 28.47 -4.81 10.97
N ILE A 77 27.58 -4.85 9.99
CA ILE A 77 27.30 -6.06 9.21
C ILE A 77 28.44 -6.32 8.21
N GLU A 78 28.95 -5.27 7.57
CA GLU A 78 30.11 -5.33 6.67
C GLU A 78 31.37 -5.78 7.41
N ALA A 79 31.61 -5.26 8.62
CA ALA A 79 32.72 -5.69 9.48
C ALA A 79 32.66 -7.19 9.84
N ARG A 80 31.48 -7.82 9.70
CA ARG A 80 31.27 -9.28 9.88
C ARG A 80 31.32 -10.05 8.56
N GLY A 81 31.74 -9.43 7.46
CA GLY A 81 31.84 -10.03 6.12
C GLY A 81 30.49 -10.35 5.47
N LYS A 82 29.41 -9.69 5.87
CA LYS A 82 28.05 -9.92 5.35
C LYS A 82 27.58 -8.72 4.52
N ASP A 83 26.63 -8.96 3.63
CA ASP A 83 25.99 -7.92 2.80
C ASP A 83 24.80 -7.26 3.54
N PRO A 84 24.91 -5.98 3.97
CA PRO A 84 23.84 -5.28 4.69
C PRO A 84 22.54 -5.19 3.92
N PHE A 85 22.61 -5.08 2.60
CA PHE A 85 21.41 -5.01 1.78
C PHE A 85 20.60 -6.30 1.92
N ARG A 86 21.27 -7.45 1.77
CA ARG A 86 20.65 -8.77 1.88
C ARG A 86 20.20 -9.11 3.29
N THR A 87 21.03 -8.84 4.29
CA THR A 87 20.79 -9.33 5.66
C THR A 87 19.97 -8.37 6.51
N HIS A 88 19.86 -7.10 6.12
CA HIS A 88 19.17 -6.09 6.92
C HIS A 88 18.16 -5.26 6.13
N MET A 89 18.60 -4.54 5.09
CA MET A 89 17.74 -3.56 4.42
C MET A 89 16.56 -4.21 3.69
N LEU A 90 16.82 -5.31 2.98
CA LEU A 90 15.78 -6.05 2.25
C LEU A 90 14.75 -6.68 3.21
N PRO A 91 15.15 -7.45 4.24
CA PRO A 91 14.20 -7.96 5.24
C PRO A 91 13.36 -6.87 5.90
N GLU A 92 13.97 -5.73 6.26
CA GLU A 92 13.25 -4.62 6.89
C GLU A 92 12.21 -4.01 5.93
N ALA A 93 12.60 -3.74 4.69
CA ALA A 93 11.68 -3.20 3.68
C ALA A 93 10.52 -4.18 3.37
N VAL A 94 10.81 -5.48 3.29
CA VAL A 94 9.80 -6.53 3.09
C VAL A 94 8.81 -6.56 4.26
N LEU A 95 9.31 -6.50 5.51
CA LEU A 95 8.45 -6.47 6.70
C LEU A 95 7.50 -5.27 6.68
N ARG A 96 8.00 -4.08 6.34
CA ARG A 96 7.16 -2.87 6.20
C ARG A 96 6.09 -3.02 5.14
N LEU A 97 6.45 -3.55 3.97
CA LEU A 97 5.49 -3.75 2.89
C LEU A 97 4.37 -4.70 3.35
N ARG A 98 4.72 -5.82 4.00
CA ARG A 98 3.74 -6.76 4.56
C ARG A 98 2.80 -6.09 5.57
N GLN A 99 3.36 -5.29 6.49
CA GLN A 99 2.59 -4.58 7.50
C GLN A 99 1.64 -3.55 6.88
N GLY A 100 2.05 -2.88 5.80
CA GLY A 100 1.18 -1.98 5.05
C GLY A 100 0.07 -2.72 4.30
N PHE A 101 0.40 -3.87 3.69
CA PHE A 101 -0.56 -4.69 2.95
C PHE A 101 -1.67 -5.27 3.85
N GLY A 102 -1.30 -5.79 5.03
CA GLY A 102 -2.25 -6.37 5.99
C GLY A 102 -3.29 -5.38 6.56
N ARG A 103 -3.20 -4.10 6.18
CA ARG A 103 -4.17 -3.07 6.58
C ARG A 103 -5.23 -2.79 5.53
N LEU A 104 -5.02 -3.26 4.29
CA LEU A 104 -5.97 -3.14 3.18
C LEU A 104 -7.07 -4.19 3.25
N ILE A 105 -6.74 -5.41 3.67
CA ILE A 105 -7.65 -6.56 3.72
C ILE A 105 -7.70 -7.04 5.17
N ARG A 106 -8.73 -6.61 5.91
CA ARG A 106 -8.94 -6.99 7.31
C ARG A 106 -10.06 -7.99 7.51
N THR A 107 -11.05 -7.99 6.64
CA THR A 107 -12.21 -8.89 6.70
C THR A 107 -12.33 -9.71 5.41
N ARG A 108 -13.05 -10.83 5.45
CA ARG A 108 -13.28 -11.69 4.28
C ARG A 108 -14.04 -10.98 3.15
N THR A 109 -14.76 -9.91 3.49
CA THR A 109 -15.56 -9.12 2.56
C THR A 109 -14.81 -7.91 2.03
N ASP A 110 -13.66 -7.54 2.62
CA ASP A 110 -12.87 -6.40 2.16
C ASP A 110 -12.31 -6.69 0.76
N ARG A 111 -12.58 -5.78 -0.17
CA ARG A 111 -12.08 -5.84 -1.54
C ARG A 111 -11.24 -4.61 -1.85
N GLY A 112 -10.02 -4.83 -2.30
CA GLY A 112 -9.14 -3.74 -2.69
C GLY A 112 -7.97 -4.18 -3.55
N ALA A 113 -7.26 -3.20 -4.09
CA ALA A 113 -6.06 -3.40 -4.89
C ALA A 113 -4.86 -2.67 -4.29
N VAL A 114 -3.67 -3.22 -4.51
CA VAL A 114 -2.39 -2.56 -4.21
C VAL A 114 -1.68 -2.32 -5.53
N LEU A 115 -1.42 -1.05 -5.82
CA LEU A 115 -0.69 -0.62 -7.01
C LEU A 115 0.72 -0.20 -6.61
N ILE A 116 1.73 -0.96 -7.05
CA ILE A 116 3.14 -0.66 -6.81
C ILE A 116 3.72 -0.04 -8.07
N LEU A 117 4.17 1.21 -7.99
CA LEU A 117 4.68 1.97 -9.15
C LEU A 117 6.21 1.86 -9.30
N ASP A 118 6.86 1.13 -8.39
CA ASP A 118 8.30 0.96 -8.39
C ASP A 118 8.74 -0.20 -9.29
N ARG A 119 9.37 0.13 -10.43
CA ARG A 119 9.88 -0.86 -11.39
C ARG A 119 10.83 -1.88 -10.78
N ARG A 120 11.51 -1.57 -9.67
CA ARG A 120 12.44 -2.49 -9.00
C ARG A 120 11.76 -3.77 -8.52
N ILE A 121 10.45 -3.75 -8.27
CA ILE A 121 9.71 -4.96 -7.89
C ILE A 121 9.67 -6.01 -9.00
N HIS A 122 9.81 -5.56 -10.25
CA HIS A 122 9.85 -6.42 -11.43
C HIS A 122 11.28 -6.62 -11.92
N ASP A 123 12.05 -5.53 -12.06
CA ASP A 123 13.33 -5.52 -12.76
C ASP A 123 14.51 -6.03 -11.91
N ARG A 124 14.36 -6.11 -10.57
CA ARG A 124 15.44 -6.53 -9.67
C ARG A 124 15.19 -7.91 -9.07
N TRP A 125 16.28 -8.66 -8.86
CA TRP A 125 16.24 -10.03 -8.29
C TRP A 125 15.49 -10.12 -6.96
N TYR A 126 15.53 -9.07 -6.13
CA TYR A 126 14.89 -9.03 -4.83
C TYR A 126 13.39 -8.70 -4.90
N GLY A 127 12.89 -8.26 -6.06
CA GLY A 127 11.47 -7.99 -6.27
C GLY A 127 10.60 -9.22 -5.96
N ARG A 128 11.09 -10.42 -6.31
CA ARG A 128 10.44 -11.69 -5.97
C ARG A 128 10.26 -11.89 -4.47
N VAL A 129 11.19 -11.38 -3.64
CA VAL A 129 11.14 -11.50 -2.17
C VAL A 129 10.01 -10.66 -1.60
N PHE A 130 9.80 -9.45 -2.14
CA PHE A 130 8.62 -8.64 -1.80
C PHE A 130 7.34 -9.36 -2.21
N LEU A 131 7.27 -9.82 -3.46
CA LEU A 131 6.08 -10.46 -4.00
C LEU A 131 5.72 -11.77 -3.29
N SER A 132 6.70 -12.59 -2.88
CA SER A 132 6.46 -13.83 -2.12
C SER A 132 6.05 -13.56 -0.67
N SER A 133 6.32 -12.36 -0.17
CA SER A 133 5.98 -11.97 1.19
C SER A 133 4.52 -11.54 1.35
N LEU A 134 3.88 -11.16 0.25
CA LEU A 134 2.50 -10.69 0.23
C LEU A 134 1.51 -11.87 0.22
N PRO A 135 0.30 -11.68 0.78
CA PRO A 135 -0.79 -12.66 0.64
C PRO A 135 -1.05 -13.04 -0.83
N PRO A 136 -1.59 -14.25 -1.09
CA PRO A 136 -2.03 -14.64 -2.43
C PRO A 136 -3.02 -13.61 -2.97
N ALA A 137 -2.75 -13.11 -4.18
CA ALA A 137 -3.58 -12.12 -4.86
C ALA A 137 -3.38 -12.26 -6.38
N THR A 138 -4.41 -11.93 -7.15
CA THR A 138 -4.30 -11.79 -8.60
C THR A 138 -3.30 -10.70 -8.94
N ARG A 139 -2.36 -10.99 -9.84
CA ARG A 139 -1.28 -10.06 -10.22
C ARG A 139 -1.48 -9.58 -11.65
N ALA A 140 -1.30 -8.29 -11.85
CA ALA A 140 -1.28 -7.66 -13.17
C ALA A 140 -0.01 -6.85 -13.31
N VAL A 141 0.76 -7.09 -14.37
CA VAL A 141 2.00 -6.37 -14.70
C VAL A 141 1.93 -5.98 -16.16
N GLY A 142 2.24 -4.72 -16.47
CA GLY A 142 2.20 -4.22 -17.84
C GLY A 142 2.22 -2.70 -17.91
N PRO A 143 1.98 -2.12 -19.11
CA PRO A 143 1.86 -0.68 -19.30
C PRO A 143 0.78 -0.07 -18.41
N THR A 144 0.99 1.17 -17.96
CA THR A 144 0.10 1.89 -17.04
C THR A 144 -1.37 1.83 -17.44
N ARG A 145 -1.69 2.03 -18.73
CA ARG A 145 -3.08 1.99 -19.24
C ARG A 145 -3.75 0.63 -19.04
N GLN A 146 -2.99 -0.45 -19.20
CA GLN A 146 -3.50 -1.81 -19.03
C GLN A 146 -3.74 -2.10 -17.55
N VAL A 147 -2.75 -1.80 -16.70
CA VAL A 147 -2.85 -2.02 -15.24
C VAL A 147 -4.01 -1.21 -14.65
N LEU A 148 -4.16 0.06 -15.03
CA LEU A 148 -5.28 0.90 -14.59
C LEU A 148 -6.63 0.36 -15.03
N ARG A 149 -6.72 -0.22 -16.24
CA ARG A 149 -7.94 -0.90 -16.70
C ARG A 149 -8.24 -2.11 -15.82
N THR A 150 -7.27 -2.98 -15.59
CA THR A 150 -7.43 -4.16 -14.73
C THR A 150 -7.88 -3.79 -13.32
N VAL A 151 -7.25 -2.77 -12.71
CA VAL A 151 -7.64 -2.29 -11.36
C VAL A 151 -9.06 -1.74 -11.36
N ARG A 152 -9.42 -0.91 -12.35
CA ARG A 152 -10.77 -0.35 -12.47
C ARG A 152 -11.83 -1.45 -12.63
N ASP A 153 -11.58 -2.43 -13.49
CA ASP A 153 -12.52 -3.51 -13.77
C ASP A 153 -12.67 -4.40 -12.52
N PHE A 154 -11.56 -4.67 -11.82
CA PHE A 154 -11.57 -5.38 -10.54
C PHE A 154 -12.37 -4.61 -9.46
N LEU A 155 -12.25 -3.29 -9.36
CA LEU A 155 -12.97 -2.51 -8.34
C LEU A 155 -14.45 -2.28 -8.67
N ARG A 156 -14.87 -2.48 -9.93
CA ARG A 156 -16.26 -2.30 -10.38
C ARG A 156 -17.14 -3.54 -10.20
N GLN A 157 -16.55 -4.72 -10.18
CA GLN A 157 -17.30 -5.95 -9.96
C GLN A 157 -17.79 -6.01 -8.50
N PRO A 158 -19.04 -6.42 -8.23
CA PRO A 158 -19.49 -6.69 -6.87
C PRO A 158 -18.67 -7.81 -6.23
N GLY A 159 -18.46 -7.74 -4.92
CA GLY A 159 -17.81 -8.83 -4.16
C GLY A 159 -18.62 -10.14 -4.24
N PRO A 160 -18.01 -11.28 -3.88
CA PRO A 160 -18.64 -12.60 -4.02
C PRO A 160 -19.97 -12.78 -3.26
N ASP A 161 -20.33 -11.88 -2.33
CA ASP A 161 -21.54 -11.96 -1.50
C ASP A 161 -22.74 -11.11 -1.97
N VAL A 162 -22.66 -10.40 -3.10
CA VAL A 162 -23.79 -9.57 -3.59
C VAL A 162 -24.69 -10.34 -4.58
N ALA A 163 -24.36 -11.59 -4.90
CA ALA A 163 -25.30 -12.49 -5.57
C ALA A 163 -26.32 -12.99 -4.54
N GLY A 164 -27.33 -12.17 -4.24
CA GLY A 164 -28.50 -12.61 -3.49
C GLY A 164 -29.13 -13.85 -4.13
N PRO A 165 -29.84 -14.69 -3.36
CA PRO A 165 -30.45 -15.89 -3.90
C PRO A 165 -31.38 -15.50 -5.07
N PRO A 166 -31.42 -16.29 -6.16
CA PRO A 166 -32.35 -16.04 -7.24
C PRO A 166 -33.76 -16.02 -6.65
N GLY A 167 -34.44 -14.88 -6.83
CA GLY A 167 -35.79 -14.69 -6.33
C GLY A 167 -36.67 -15.84 -6.82
N THR A 168 -37.26 -16.55 -5.87
CA THR A 168 -38.34 -17.49 -6.13
C THR A 168 -39.50 -16.69 -6.76
N GLN A 169 -39.73 -16.92 -8.05
CA GLN A 169 -41.03 -16.64 -8.68
C GLN A 169 -41.97 -17.80 -8.38
#